data_AF-A0AAU9SVP3-F1
#
_entry.id   AF-A0AAU9SVP3-F1
#
_cell.length_a   1.000
_cell.length_b   1.000
_cell.length_c   1.000
_cell.angle_alpha   90.00
_cell.angle_beta   90.00
_cell.angle_gamma   90.00
#
_symmetry.space_group_name_H-M   'P 1'
#
loop_
_entity.id
_entity.type
_entity.pdbx_description
1 polymer ?
#
loop_
_entity_poly.entity_id
_entity_poly.type
_entity_poly.pdbx_seq_one_letter_code
_entity_poly.pdbx_strand_id
1 'polypeptide(L)'
;MVQQQRPVQSSLSPSPLSYSLISNRPISLLSRNGLLLVLALLLLGVFLPWTGSPFFPFPNRSSSSFPSNWRDYSLDQAAKFTAKDGTVIVCAVSYPFMPFLNNWLISVSRQKHQDKVLVIAEDYATLYKVNKKWPGHAVLIPPALDSQTAQYFGSPGFFNFTSRRPQHLLQILELGYNVMYNDVDMVWLQDPFQQLEGSHDAYFTDDRTNIKPLNHSHNLPHPDRNGVTYICSCMIFLRPTNGAKLLMKTWIEELKSGSKAYEGNDQPAFNWSLNKTAHQVDLYLLSQAAFPTGGLYFKNETWVNETKGKHVIIHNNYIVGFKNKMKRFRDFGLWLVDDHALESPLGKLEPQHLLQILELGYNVMYNDVDMVWLQDPFPYLESSHDVYFTDDKTAETSNICSCTIFLRPTNGSKLLMKKWIEKLQAQPWSKSKKGNDQPAFNWALEQTAHQVDVYLLSQAAFPTGGLYFRNMTWVKETKGKHVIIHSNYIVGFKNKMKRFRDFGLWLVDDHAPKSPLGKFTKIQKTSSSKYRKTRKTGT
;
A
#
# COMPACT_ATOMS: atom_id res chain seq x y z
N MET A 1 67.47 37.31 -12.09
CA MET A 1 68.29 37.90 -13.18
C MET A 1 67.40 38.00 -14.40
N VAL A 2 66.78 39.16 -14.63
CA VAL A 2 67.28 40.30 -15.43
C VAL A 2 67.04 40.08 -16.93
N GLN A 3 66.25 41.02 -17.49
CA GLN A 3 66.17 41.44 -18.90
C GLN A 3 65.48 40.46 -19.87
N GLN A 4 64.70 40.92 -20.86
CA GLN A 4 64.94 42.11 -21.66
C GLN A 4 63.67 42.63 -22.36
N GLN A 5 63.69 43.93 -22.61
CA GLN A 5 62.67 44.77 -23.21
C GLN A 5 62.69 44.81 -24.75
N ARG A 6 61.48 45.07 -25.31
CA ARG A 6 61.12 45.90 -26.50
C ARG A 6 61.29 45.35 -27.94
N PRO A 7 60.68 45.97 -28.98
CA PRO A 7 59.35 46.62 -29.08
C PRO A 7 58.56 46.40 -30.42
N VAL A 8 57.25 46.62 -30.36
CA VAL A 8 56.29 47.26 -31.31
C VAL A 8 56.57 47.36 -32.83
N GLN A 9 55.67 46.78 -33.66
CA GLN A 9 54.96 47.49 -34.76
C GLN A 9 53.71 46.73 -35.26
N SER A 10 52.81 47.47 -35.92
CA SER A 10 51.34 47.38 -35.94
C SER A 10 50.70 46.75 -37.19
N SER A 11 49.48 46.20 -37.09
CA SER A 11 48.35 46.47 -38.02
C SER A 11 46.99 45.86 -37.57
N LEU A 12 46.01 46.76 -37.38
CA LEU A 12 44.56 46.74 -37.69
C LEU A 12 43.66 45.48 -37.45
N SER A 13 42.88 45.56 -36.36
CA SER A 13 41.40 45.38 -36.13
C SER A 13 40.52 44.44 -37.01
N PRO A 14 39.45 43.78 -36.46
CA PRO A 14 38.41 44.43 -35.62
C PRO A 14 37.83 43.69 -34.38
N SER A 15 37.50 44.54 -33.38
CA SER A 15 36.36 44.56 -32.42
C SER A 15 35.99 43.37 -31.52
N PRO A 16 35.93 43.61 -30.19
CA PRO A 16 34.96 42.97 -29.29
C PRO A 16 34.10 43.96 -28.48
N LEU A 17 32.95 43.44 -28.04
CA LEU A 17 31.88 44.08 -27.28
C LEU A 17 32.32 44.78 -25.98
N SER A 18 31.70 45.93 -25.67
CA SER A 18 31.83 46.64 -24.41
C SER A 18 30.62 46.43 -23.48
N TYR A 19 30.93 46.08 -22.23
CA TYR A 19 30.06 46.12 -21.06
C TYR A 19 29.82 47.58 -20.62
N SER A 20 28.63 47.90 -20.10
CA SER A 20 28.40 49.10 -19.29
C SER A 20 27.69 48.76 -17.98
N LEU A 21 28.28 49.24 -16.88
CA LEU A 21 27.77 49.20 -15.51
C LEU A 21 26.77 50.34 -15.32
N ILE A 22 25.56 50.03 -14.82
CA ILE A 22 24.56 51.04 -14.43
C ILE A 22 24.47 51.11 -12.91
N SER A 23 24.61 52.35 -12.42
CA SER A 23 24.57 52.80 -11.03
C SER A 23 23.14 52.83 -10.47
N ASN A 24 22.95 52.22 -9.29
CA ASN A 24 21.70 52.27 -8.53
C ASN A 24 21.68 53.50 -7.62
N ARG A 25 20.70 54.41 -7.82
CA ARG A 25 20.27 55.41 -6.82
C ARG A 25 18.90 55.03 -6.26
N PRO A 26 18.64 55.17 -4.95
CA PRO A 26 17.35 54.84 -4.36
C PRO A 26 16.28 55.91 -4.65
N ILE A 27 15.09 55.47 -5.03
CA ILE A 27 13.91 56.33 -5.29
C ILE A 27 13.23 56.63 -3.95
N SER A 28 13.04 57.92 -3.64
CA SER A 28 12.31 58.37 -2.44
C SER A 28 10.78 58.28 -2.65
N LEU A 29 10.12 57.51 -1.78
CA LEU A 29 8.68 57.18 -1.82
C LEU A 29 7.73 58.34 -1.48
N LEU A 30 8.24 59.50 -1.05
CA LEU A 30 7.44 60.70 -0.73
C LEU A 30 7.46 61.76 -1.84
N SER A 31 8.09 61.46 -2.98
CA SER A 31 8.05 62.34 -4.16
C SER A 31 6.73 62.17 -4.94
N ARG A 32 6.30 63.22 -5.65
CA ARG A 32 5.09 63.21 -6.50
C ARG A 32 5.07 62.04 -7.49
N ASN A 33 6.24 61.62 -7.97
CA ASN A 33 6.41 60.48 -8.87
C ASN A 33 6.35 59.13 -8.13
N GLY A 34 6.83 59.07 -6.88
CA GLY A 34 6.70 57.88 -6.02
C GLY A 34 5.25 57.60 -5.62
N LEU A 35 4.47 58.65 -5.33
CA LEU A 35 3.04 58.53 -5.02
C LEU A 35 2.22 58.07 -6.24
N LEU A 36 2.55 58.57 -7.45
CA LEU A 36 1.94 58.10 -8.70
C LEU A 36 2.25 56.63 -8.98
N LEU A 37 3.45 56.16 -8.63
CA LEU A 37 3.86 54.76 -8.75
C LEU A 37 3.08 53.85 -7.78
N VAL A 38 2.87 54.29 -6.55
CA VAL A 38 2.07 53.55 -5.56
C VAL A 38 0.58 53.52 -5.94
N LEU A 39 0.03 54.63 -6.44
CA LEU A 39 -1.34 54.70 -6.96
C LEU A 39 -1.53 53.86 -8.23
N ALA A 40 -0.55 53.82 -9.13
CA ALA A 40 -0.59 52.95 -10.30
C ALA A 40 -0.53 51.46 -9.93
N LEU A 41 0.28 51.08 -8.93
CA LEU A 41 0.35 49.71 -8.42
C LEU A 41 -0.93 49.28 -7.69
N LEU A 42 -1.58 50.18 -6.96
CA LEU A 42 -2.88 49.91 -6.32
C LEU A 42 -4.02 49.78 -7.34
N LEU A 43 -4.04 50.60 -8.39
CA LEU A 43 -5.03 50.48 -9.46
C LEU A 43 -4.81 49.24 -10.33
N LEU A 44 -3.56 48.81 -10.57
CA LEU A 44 -3.24 47.54 -11.22
C LEU A 44 -3.62 46.32 -10.35
N GLY A 45 -3.61 46.45 -9.02
CA GLY A 45 -4.04 45.40 -8.08
C GLY A 45 -5.56 45.25 -7.93
N VAL A 46 -6.35 46.26 -8.31
CA VAL A 46 -7.82 46.25 -8.20
C VAL A 46 -8.51 45.89 -9.52
N PHE A 47 -7.82 46.00 -10.67
CA PHE A 47 -8.42 45.78 -12.00
C PHE A 47 -7.78 44.70 -12.89
N LEU A 48 -6.83 43.90 -12.39
CA LEU A 48 -6.36 42.70 -13.09
C LEU A 48 -6.83 41.42 -12.37
N PRO A 49 -7.71 40.60 -12.96
CA PRO A 49 -7.95 39.25 -12.47
C PRO A 49 -6.67 38.45 -12.63
N TRP A 50 -6.20 37.88 -11.53
CA TRP A 50 -4.94 37.17 -11.41
C TRP A 50 -4.91 35.93 -12.34
N THR A 51 -4.40 36.10 -13.56
CA THR A 51 -4.12 35.00 -14.49
C THR A 51 -2.65 34.58 -14.32
N GLY A 52 -2.41 33.36 -13.85
CA GLY A 52 -1.13 32.69 -14.05
C GLY A 52 -0.69 31.64 -13.01
N SER A 53 -1.21 30.42 -13.12
CA SER A 53 -0.45 29.14 -13.11
C SER A 53 -1.41 27.95 -13.27
N PRO A 54 -1.04 26.86 -13.97
CA PRO A 54 -1.97 25.83 -14.42
C PRO A 54 -2.34 24.89 -13.28
N PHE A 55 -3.31 25.29 -12.47
CA PHE A 55 -4.08 24.36 -11.68
C PHE A 55 -4.95 23.54 -12.63
N PHE A 56 -4.74 22.23 -12.67
CA PHE A 56 -5.73 21.31 -13.22
C PHE A 56 -7.09 21.66 -12.60
N PRO A 57 -8.11 22.07 -13.39
CA PRO A 57 -9.43 22.25 -12.84
C PRO A 57 -9.97 20.85 -12.63
N PHE A 58 -9.93 20.37 -11.39
CA PHE A 58 -10.89 19.36 -10.99
C PHE A 58 -12.27 19.98 -11.23
N PRO A 59 -13.12 19.40 -12.10
CA PRO A 59 -14.48 19.89 -12.20
C PRO A 59 -15.09 19.75 -10.81
N ASN A 60 -15.63 20.86 -10.29
CA ASN A 60 -16.55 20.84 -9.17
C ASN A 60 -17.71 19.91 -9.55
N ARG A 61 -17.58 18.62 -9.23
CA ARG A 61 -18.68 17.68 -9.35
C ARG A 61 -19.70 18.12 -8.31
N SER A 62 -20.88 18.44 -8.82
CA SER A 62 -22.17 18.31 -8.15
C SER A 62 -22.06 17.41 -6.92
N SER A 63 -22.31 17.99 -5.75
CA SER A 63 -22.27 17.33 -4.45
C SER A 63 -23.29 16.18 -4.41
N SER A 64 -22.87 14.99 -4.84
CA SER A 64 -23.50 13.76 -4.38
C SER A 64 -23.26 13.72 -2.87
N SER A 65 -24.32 13.78 -2.07
CA SER A 65 -24.21 13.57 -0.63
C SER A 65 -23.66 12.17 -0.41
N PHE A 66 -22.35 12.06 -0.13
CA PHE A 66 -21.76 10.78 0.22
C PHE A 66 -22.47 10.26 1.48
N PRO A 67 -22.68 8.94 1.60
CA PRO A 67 -23.30 8.39 2.79
C PRO A 67 -22.48 8.81 4.02
N SER A 68 -23.17 9.22 5.08
CA SER A 68 -22.55 9.59 6.35
C SER A 68 -21.73 8.44 6.96
N ASN A 69 -22.01 7.21 6.51
CA ASN A 69 -21.33 5.98 6.91
C ASN A 69 -21.01 5.11 5.68
N TRP A 70 -19.73 4.84 5.44
CA TRP A 70 -19.28 3.98 4.33
C TRP A 70 -19.76 2.52 4.43
N ARG A 71 -20.25 2.08 5.59
CA ARG A 71 -20.82 0.73 5.76
C ARG A 71 -22.11 0.53 4.97
N ASP A 72 -22.87 1.61 4.76
CA ASP A 72 -24.15 1.58 4.06
C ASP A 72 -23.98 1.93 2.56
N TYR A 73 -22.74 2.20 2.13
CA TYR A 73 -22.42 2.48 0.73
C TYR A 73 -22.45 1.17 -0.06
N SER A 74 -23.46 1.01 -0.90
CA SER A 74 -23.71 -0.23 -1.64
C SER A 74 -22.96 -0.30 -2.96
N LEU A 75 -22.82 -1.51 -3.51
CA LEU A 75 -22.13 -1.75 -4.78
C LEU A 75 -22.76 -0.98 -5.95
N ASP A 76 -24.08 -0.83 -5.98
CA ASP A 76 -24.79 -0.06 -7.02
C ASP A 76 -24.44 1.43 -6.97
N GLN A 77 -24.41 2.02 -5.76
CA GLN A 77 -24.02 3.41 -5.54
C GLN A 77 -22.55 3.61 -5.95
N ALA A 78 -21.68 2.70 -5.54
CA ALA A 78 -20.25 2.77 -5.85
C ALA A 78 -19.94 2.58 -7.33
N ALA A 79 -20.59 1.61 -7.98
CA ALA A 79 -20.46 1.38 -9.42
C ALA A 79 -21.01 2.59 -10.21
N LYS A 80 -22.16 3.14 -9.81
CA LYS A 80 -22.73 4.34 -10.45
C LYS A 80 -21.81 5.56 -10.32
N PHE A 81 -21.17 5.73 -9.17
CA PHE A 81 -20.23 6.85 -8.94
C PHE A 81 -18.96 6.74 -9.79
N THR A 82 -18.37 5.55 -9.82
CA THR A 82 -17.09 5.27 -10.49
C THR A 82 -17.23 5.03 -11.98
N ALA A 83 -18.38 4.54 -12.47
CA ALA A 83 -18.58 4.32 -13.90
C ALA A 83 -18.34 5.60 -14.72
N LYS A 84 -17.47 5.50 -15.72
CA LYS A 84 -17.29 6.50 -16.79
C LYS A 84 -17.43 5.78 -18.12
N ASP A 85 -18.22 6.35 -19.02
CA ASP A 85 -18.49 5.78 -20.34
C ASP A 85 -18.99 4.32 -20.25
N GLY A 86 -19.86 4.06 -19.28
CA GLY A 86 -20.43 2.74 -19.00
C GLY A 86 -19.44 1.71 -18.46
N THR A 87 -18.24 2.11 -18.03
CA THR A 87 -17.15 1.19 -17.65
C THR A 87 -16.63 1.46 -16.24
N VAL A 88 -16.39 0.38 -15.48
CA VAL A 88 -15.77 0.38 -14.14
C VAL A 88 -14.50 -0.47 -14.16
N ILE A 89 -13.42 0.00 -13.54
CA ILE A 89 -12.20 -0.78 -13.30
C ILE A 89 -12.26 -1.25 -11.86
N VAL A 90 -12.07 -2.55 -11.60
CA VAL A 90 -12.29 -3.14 -10.29
C VAL A 90 -11.04 -3.89 -9.82
N CYS A 91 -10.68 -3.68 -8.56
CA CYS A 91 -9.73 -4.52 -7.84
C CYS A 91 -10.32 -4.92 -6.49
N ALA A 92 -10.04 -6.13 -6.01
CA ALA A 92 -10.39 -6.56 -4.66
C ALA A 92 -9.11 -6.58 -3.79
N VAL A 93 -9.16 -6.00 -2.60
CA VAL A 93 -7.95 -5.83 -1.77
C VAL A 93 -8.25 -5.72 -0.28
N SER A 94 -7.31 -6.18 0.54
CA SER A 94 -7.28 -6.02 2.00
C SER A 94 -6.15 -5.09 2.44
N TYR A 95 -6.20 -4.64 3.69
CA TYR A 95 -5.34 -3.57 4.19
C TYR A 95 -3.84 -3.86 4.05
N PRO A 96 -3.35 -5.10 4.26
CA PRO A 96 -1.94 -5.42 4.06
C PRO A 96 -1.42 -5.18 2.64
N PHE A 97 -2.31 -5.20 1.63
CA PHE A 97 -1.98 -5.01 0.22
C PHE A 97 -2.12 -3.55 -0.25
N MET A 98 -2.40 -2.61 0.65
CA MET A 98 -2.45 -1.17 0.35
C MET A 98 -1.20 -0.63 -0.39
N PRO A 99 0.04 -1.07 -0.10
CA PRO A 99 1.20 -0.65 -0.89
C PRO A 99 1.13 -1.07 -2.36
N PHE A 100 0.63 -2.27 -2.65
CA PHE A 100 0.40 -2.73 -4.03
C PHE A 100 -0.74 -1.97 -4.69
N LEU A 101 -1.86 -1.76 -3.99
CA LEU A 101 -2.95 -0.92 -4.46
C LEU A 101 -2.44 0.47 -4.87
N ASN A 102 -1.56 1.07 -4.05
CA ASN A 102 -0.98 2.37 -4.34
C ASN A 102 -0.10 2.33 -5.59
N ASN A 103 0.79 1.35 -5.68
CA ASN A 103 1.66 1.17 -6.84
C ASN A 103 0.86 1.04 -8.14
N TRP A 104 -0.16 0.19 -8.10
CA TRP A 104 -1.07 -0.03 -9.21
C TRP A 104 -1.86 1.24 -9.56
N LEU A 105 -2.44 1.94 -8.57
CA LEU A 105 -3.19 3.17 -8.80
C LEU A 105 -2.34 4.29 -9.40
N ILE A 106 -1.05 4.41 -9.05
CA ILE A 106 -0.14 5.34 -9.73
C ILE A 106 -0.09 5.02 -11.22
N SER A 107 0.10 3.74 -11.56
CA SER A 107 0.17 3.30 -12.96
C SER A 107 -1.13 3.55 -13.72
N VAL A 108 -2.29 3.32 -13.10
CA VAL A 108 -3.61 3.60 -13.69
C VAL A 108 -3.84 5.11 -13.85
N SER A 109 -3.44 5.91 -12.85
CA SER A 109 -3.60 7.38 -12.86
C SER A 109 -2.77 8.05 -13.95
N ARG A 110 -1.58 7.51 -14.24
CA ARG A 110 -0.75 7.95 -15.38
C ARG A 110 -1.44 7.76 -16.73
N GLN A 111 -2.29 6.74 -16.85
CA GLN A 111 -3.13 6.51 -18.02
C GLN A 111 -4.48 7.26 -17.96
N LYS A 112 -4.70 8.11 -16.94
CA LYS A 112 -5.89 8.95 -16.75
C LYS A 112 -7.20 8.16 -16.55
N HIS A 113 -7.12 6.95 -16.01
CA HIS A 113 -8.30 6.10 -15.76
C HIS A 113 -8.68 5.95 -14.28
N GLN A 114 -8.02 6.67 -13.37
CA GLN A 114 -8.27 6.55 -11.93
C GLN A 114 -9.73 6.78 -11.55
N ASP A 115 -10.42 7.72 -12.21
CA ASP A 115 -11.83 8.03 -11.96
C ASP A 115 -12.79 6.86 -12.22
N LYS A 116 -12.36 5.85 -12.99
CA LYS A 116 -13.12 4.63 -13.29
C LYS A 116 -12.95 3.53 -12.23
N VAL A 117 -12.01 3.68 -11.31
CA VAL A 117 -11.61 2.60 -10.41
C VAL A 117 -12.56 2.49 -9.21
N LEU A 118 -12.96 1.26 -8.90
CA LEU A 118 -13.68 0.87 -7.70
C LEU A 118 -12.88 -0.20 -6.95
N VAL A 119 -12.52 0.10 -5.71
CA VAL A 119 -11.87 -0.84 -4.80
C VAL A 119 -12.94 -1.62 -4.03
N ILE A 120 -13.02 -2.93 -4.27
CA ILE A 120 -13.78 -3.83 -3.39
C ILE A 120 -12.89 -4.13 -2.17
N ALA A 121 -13.21 -3.46 -1.07
CA ALA A 121 -12.52 -3.61 0.20
C ALA A 121 -12.97 -4.89 0.91
N GLU A 122 -12.01 -5.75 1.22
CA GLU A 122 -12.27 -7.01 1.94
C GLU A 122 -12.36 -6.82 3.46
N ASP A 123 -11.86 -5.70 3.97
CA ASP A 123 -11.91 -5.35 5.37
C ASP A 123 -12.28 -3.87 5.57
N TYR A 124 -12.79 -3.56 6.76
CA TYR A 124 -13.19 -2.18 7.08
C TYR A 124 -12.01 -1.22 7.08
N ALA A 125 -10.80 -1.66 7.44
CA ALA A 125 -9.62 -0.80 7.46
C ALA A 125 -9.33 -0.24 6.05
N THR A 126 -9.43 -1.09 5.03
CA THR A 126 -9.30 -0.73 3.61
C THR A 126 -10.41 0.20 3.18
N LEU A 127 -11.68 -0.16 3.47
CA LEU A 127 -12.85 0.65 3.13
C LEU A 127 -12.70 2.08 3.62
N TYR A 128 -12.40 2.25 4.91
CA TYR A 128 -12.28 3.57 5.52
C TYR A 128 -11.01 4.30 5.07
N LYS A 129 -9.87 3.61 4.89
CA LYS A 129 -8.63 4.24 4.48
C LYS A 129 -8.72 4.79 3.05
N VAL A 130 -9.27 4.00 2.13
CA VAL A 130 -9.47 4.43 0.74
C VAL A 130 -10.47 5.57 0.70
N ASN A 131 -11.67 5.41 1.24
CA ASN A 131 -12.68 6.48 1.16
C ASN A 131 -12.34 7.76 1.95
N LYS A 132 -11.46 7.69 2.97
CA LYS A 132 -10.93 8.90 3.63
C LYS A 132 -10.05 9.73 2.69
N LYS A 133 -9.24 9.07 1.85
CA LYS A 133 -8.29 9.73 0.95
C LYS A 133 -8.88 9.96 -0.44
N TRP A 134 -9.78 9.09 -0.86
CA TRP A 134 -10.40 9.04 -2.17
C TRP A 134 -11.87 8.65 -2.04
N PRO A 135 -12.74 9.60 -1.63
CA PRO A 135 -14.13 9.33 -1.30
C PRO A 135 -14.93 8.73 -2.46
N GLY A 136 -15.75 7.70 -2.16
CA GLY A 136 -16.65 7.07 -3.12
C GLY A 136 -16.02 5.94 -3.94
N HIS A 137 -14.70 5.73 -3.83
CA HIS A 137 -13.96 4.75 -4.63
C HIS A 137 -13.72 3.42 -3.92
N ALA A 138 -14.23 3.21 -2.70
CA ALA A 138 -14.23 1.90 -2.08
C ALA A 138 -15.60 1.48 -1.57
N VAL A 139 -15.90 0.19 -1.73
CA VAL A 139 -17.10 -0.47 -1.20
C VAL A 139 -16.73 -1.78 -0.53
N LEU A 140 -17.45 -2.18 0.51
CA LEU A 140 -17.29 -3.48 1.15
C LEU A 140 -18.55 -4.29 0.92
N ILE A 141 -18.40 -5.51 0.41
CA ILE A 141 -19.51 -6.44 0.23
C ILE A 141 -19.41 -7.47 1.36
N PRO A 142 -20.38 -7.54 2.29
CA PRO A 142 -20.30 -8.47 3.42
C PRO A 142 -20.20 -9.94 2.99
N PRO A 143 -19.57 -10.82 3.80
CA PRO A 143 -18.91 -10.52 5.07
C PRO A 143 -17.54 -9.85 4.88
N ALA A 144 -17.15 -9.02 5.86
CA ALA A 144 -15.78 -8.51 5.99
C ALA A 144 -14.85 -9.61 6.51
N LEU A 145 -13.65 -9.70 5.96
CA LEU A 145 -12.58 -10.60 6.41
C LEU A 145 -11.76 -9.95 7.53
N ASP A 146 -11.09 -10.76 8.35
CA ASP A 146 -10.18 -10.27 9.38
C ASP A 146 -8.92 -9.66 8.73
N SER A 147 -8.64 -8.39 9.03
CA SER A 147 -7.60 -7.58 8.37
C SER A 147 -6.17 -7.88 8.86
N GLN A 148 -6.01 -8.73 9.88
CA GLN A 148 -4.77 -8.79 10.66
C GLN A 148 -3.60 -9.47 9.94
N THR A 149 -3.84 -10.28 8.90
CA THR A 149 -2.76 -11.00 8.21
C THR A 149 -2.96 -11.05 6.70
N ALA A 150 -1.91 -10.69 5.95
CA ALA A 150 -1.87 -10.94 4.52
C ALA A 150 -1.99 -12.46 4.29
N GLN A 151 -3.07 -12.88 3.61
CA GLN A 151 -3.27 -14.28 3.25
C GLN A 151 -2.24 -14.63 2.16
N TYR A 152 -1.47 -15.70 2.38
CA TYR A 152 -0.47 -16.15 1.40
C TYR A 152 -1.14 -17.02 0.33
N PHE A 153 -0.55 -17.02 -0.87
CA PHE A 153 -1.02 -17.83 -2.00
C PHE A 153 -1.14 -19.31 -1.62
N GLY A 154 -2.26 -19.92 -1.97
CA GLY A 154 -2.55 -21.33 -1.66
C GLY A 154 -3.11 -21.58 -0.26
N SER A 155 -3.34 -20.55 0.56
CA SER A 155 -4.02 -20.71 1.85
C SER A 155 -5.55 -20.79 1.69
N PRO A 156 -6.28 -21.45 2.61
CA PRO A 156 -7.74 -21.44 2.62
C PRO A 156 -8.33 -20.01 2.68
N GLY A 157 -7.66 -19.08 3.36
CA GLY A 157 -8.05 -17.67 3.40
C GLY A 157 -7.90 -16.97 2.04
N PHE A 158 -6.85 -17.30 1.28
CA PHE A 158 -6.66 -16.80 -0.08
C PHE A 158 -7.73 -17.33 -1.05
N PHE A 159 -8.10 -18.61 -0.93
CA PHE A 159 -9.16 -19.21 -1.75
C PHE A 159 -10.56 -18.68 -1.41
N ASN A 160 -10.85 -18.44 -0.13
CA ASN A 160 -12.08 -17.74 0.27
C ASN A 160 -12.15 -16.31 -0.27
N PHE A 161 -10.99 -15.65 -0.45
CA PHE A 161 -10.90 -14.32 -1.05
C PHE A 161 -11.15 -14.35 -2.56
N THR A 162 -10.39 -15.15 -3.32
CA THR A 162 -10.50 -15.11 -4.79
C THR A 162 -11.77 -15.75 -5.33
N SER A 163 -12.37 -16.72 -4.62
CA SER A 163 -13.63 -17.36 -5.02
C SER A 163 -14.84 -16.41 -5.05
N ARG A 164 -14.76 -15.23 -4.43
CA ARG A 164 -15.82 -14.21 -4.44
C ARG A 164 -15.79 -13.33 -5.70
N ARG A 165 -14.64 -13.28 -6.38
CA ARG A 165 -14.41 -12.47 -7.59
C ARG A 165 -15.53 -12.60 -8.63
N PRO A 166 -15.92 -13.80 -9.10
CA PRO A 166 -16.95 -13.89 -10.14
C PRO A 166 -18.31 -13.38 -9.69
N GLN A 167 -18.65 -13.46 -8.39
CA GLN A 167 -19.90 -12.90 -7.87
C GLN A 167 -19.90 -11.37 -7.95
N HIS A 168 -18.78 -10.73 -7.61
CA HIS A 168 -18.62 -9.29 -7.71
C HIS A 168 -18.72 -8.80 -9.16
N LEU A 169 -18.04 -9.50 -10.08
CA LEU A 169 -18.11 -9.17 -11.51
C LEU A 169 -19.51 -9.36 -12.08
N LEU A 170 -20.18 -10.46 -11.74
CA LEU A 170 -21.56 -10.71 -12.17
C LEU A 170 -22.52 -9.60 -11.71
N GLN A 171 -22.43 -9.16 -10.46
CA GLN A 171 -23.27 -8.08 -9.93
C GLN A 171 -23.09 -6.78 -10.72
N ILE A 172 -21.85 -6.43 -11.09
CA ILE A 172 -21.57 -5.22 -11.89
C ILE A 172 -22.12 -5.36 -13.33
N LEU A 173 -22.01 -6.55 -13.92
CA LEU A 173 -22.60 -6.83 -15.24
C LEU A 173 -24.13 -6.78 -15.21
N GLU A 174 -24.75 -7.22 -14.11
CA GLU A 174 -26.21 -7.14 -13.89
C GLU A 174 -26.70 -5.71 -13.72
N LEU A 175 -25.86 -4.81 -13.20
CA LEU A 175 -26.10 -3.36 -13.17
C LEU A 175 -25.95 -2.69 -14.56
N GLY A 176 -25.45 -3.42 -15.57
CA GLY A 176 -25.33 -2.92 -16.94
C GLY A 176 -24.02 -2.23 -17.28
N TYR A 177 -22.98 -2.38 -16.46
CA TYR A 177 -21.66 -1.79 -16.71
C TYR A 177 -20.69 -2.78 -17.36
N ASN A 178 -19.81 -2.28 -18.23
CA ASN A 178 -18.57 -3.00 -18.57
C ASN A 178 -17.66 -3.01 -17.34
N VAL A 179 -16.91 -4.09 -17.13
CA VAL A 179 -16.00 -4.21 -15.98
C VAL A 179 -14.63 -4.70 -16.41
N MET A 180 -13.58 -3.99 -16.01
CA MET A 180 -12.19 -4.45 -16.08
C MET A 180 -11.73 -4.87 -14.68
N TYR A 181 -11.62 -6.17 -14.42
CA TYR A 181 -10.97 -6.66 -13.21
C TYR A 181 -9.44 -6.62 -13.38
N ASN A 182 -8.72 -6.16 -12.35
CA ASN A 182 -7.27 -6.22 -12.32
C ASN A 182 -6.73 -6.47 -10.90
N ASP A 183 -5.84 -7.44 -10.74
CA ASP A 183 -5.10 -7.62 -9.48
C ASP A 183 -4.10 -6.47 -9.25
N VAL A 184 -3.90 -6.11 -7.98
CA VAL A 184 -3.08 -4.95 -7.57
C VAL A 184 -1.57 -5.15 -7.69
N ASP A 185 -1.11 -6.35 -8.05
CA ASP A 185 0.28 -6.67 -8.33
C ASP A 185 0.57 -6.67 -9.84
N MET A 186 -0.08 -5.76 -10.56
CA MET A 186 0.22 -5.42 -11.95
C MET A 186 0.64 -3.96 -12.09
N VAL A 187 1.26 -3.61 -13.23
CA VAL A 187 1.64 -2.22 -13.55
C VAL A 187 1.24 -1.90 -14.98
N TRP A 188 0.49 -0.80 -15.14
CA TRP A 188 0.07 -0.27 -16.43
C TRP A 188 1.18 0.63 -16.99
N LEU A 189 1.72 0.26 -18.14
CA LEU A 189 2.67 1.07 -18.90
C LEU A 189 1.99 1.90 -19.98
N GLN A 190 0.86 1.42 -20.50
CA GLN A 190 0.05 2.07 -21.53
C GLN A 190 -1.44 1.87 -21.22
N ASP A 191 -2.30 2.53 -21.98
CA ASP A 191 -3.76 2.39 -21.86
C ASP A 191 -4.24 1.02 -22.40
N PRO A 192 -4.73 0.10 -21.56
CA PRO A 192 -5.18 -1.23 -22.00
C PRO A 192 -6.46 -1.20 -22.83
N PHE A 193 -7.27 -0.14 -22.75
CA PHE A 193 -8.48 -0.03 -23.55
C PHE A 193 -8.17 0.07 -25.05
N GLN A 194 -6.97 0.53 -25.41
CA GLN A 194 -6.50 0.59 -26.80
C GLN A 194 -6.23 -0.80 -27.40
N GLN A 195 -6.14 -1.85 -26.58
CA GLN A 195 -5.90 -3.23 -27.01
C GLN A 195 -7.19 -4.08 -27.06
N LEU A 196 -8.34 -3.49 -26.69
CA LEU A 196 -9.62 -4.19 -26.68
C LEU A 196 -10.30 -4.07 -28.04
N GLU A 197 -9.79 -4.82 -29.01
CA GLU A 197 -10.34 -4.84 -30.37
C GLU A 197 -11.71 -5.50 -30.42
N GLY A 198 -12.57 -5.05 -31.33
CA GLY A 198 -13.90 -5.64 -31.51
C GLY A 198 -14.86 -5.43 -30.34
N SER A 199 -15.96 -6.19 -30.31
CA SER A 199 -17.01 -6.11 -29.29
C SER A 199 -17.30 -7.48 -28.67
N HIS A 200 -16.24 -8.17 -28.23
CA HIS A 200 -16.34 -9.49 -27.62
C HIS A 200 -16.99 -9.44 -26.24
N ASP A 201 -17.57 -10.55 -25.80
CA ASP A 201 -18.17 -10.68 -24.47
C ASP A 201 -17.11 -10.51 -23.38
N ALA A 202 -15.93 -11.09 -23.62
CA ALA A 202 -14.89 -11.17 -22.60
C ALA A 202 -13.46 -11.24 -23.17
N TYR A 203 -12.53 -10.57 -22.50
CA TYR A 203 -11.11 -10.49 -22.85
C TYR A 203 -10.25 -10.94 -21.68
N PHE A 204 -9.20 -11.72 -21.96
CA PHE A 204 -8.37 -12.35 -20.92
C PHE A 204 -6.91 -12.40 -21.31
N THR A 205 -6.05 -12.59 -20.32
CA THR A 205 -4.60 -12.72 -20.52
C THR A 205 -4.15 -14.17 -20.44
N ASP A 206 -3.12 -14.49 -21.22
CA ASP A 206 -2.49 -15.81 -21.22
C ASP A 206 -1.63 -15.98 -19.96
N ASP A 207 -1.72 -17.12 -19.28
CA ASP A 207 -0.85 -17.45 -18.15
C ASP A 207 0.34 -18.31 -18.57
N ARG A 208 0.50 -18.68 -19.85
CA ARG A 208 1.64 -19.49 -20.30
C ARG A 208 2.92 -18.66 -20.42
N THR A 209 4.06 -19.33 -20.23
CA THR A 209 5.40 -18.76 -20.46
C THR A 209 5.98 -19.12 -21.82
N ASN A 210 5.35 -20.04 -22.56
CA ASN A 210 5.76 -20.37 -23.92
C ASN A 210 5.39 -19.22 -24.84
N ILE A 211 6.39 -18.68 -25.53
CA ILE A 211 6.25 -17.53 -26.43
C ILE A 211 5.31 -17.91 -27.58
N LYS A 212 4.28 -17.09 -27.77
CA LYS A 212 3.42 -17.13 -28.95
C LYS A 212 3.93 -16.17 -30.04
N PRO A 213 3.73 -16.49 -31.34
CA PRO A 213 3.95 -15.53 -32.42
C PRO A 213 3.17 -14.23 -32.17
N LEU A 214 3.71 -13.10 -32.61
CA LEU A 214 3.06 -11.79 -32.38
C LEU A 214 1.65 -11.70 -32.98
N ASN A 215 1.40 -12.42 -34.07
CA ASN A 215 0.11 -12.53 -34.76
C ASN A 215 -0.64 -13.82 -34.39
N HIS A 216 -0.49 -14.32 -33.16
CA HIS A 216 -1.21 -15.51 -32.73
C HIS A 216 -2.72 -15.32 -32.78
N SER A 217 -3.46 -16.43 -32.92
CA SER A 217 -4.92 -16.41 -32.82
C SER A 217 -5.38 -15.86 -31.46
N HIS A 218 -6.45 -15.07 -31.48
CA HIS A 218 -7.15 -14.58 -30.28
C HIS A 218 -8.17 -15.60 -29.73
N ASN A 219 -8.29 -16.78 -30.35
CA ASN A 219 -9.15 -17.83 -29.84
C ASN A 219 -8.62 -18.40 -28.52
N LEU A 220 -9.52 -18.95 -27.73
CA LEU A 220 -9.18 -19.72 -26.54
C LEU A 220 -8.23 -20.88 -26.93
N PRO A 221 -7.07 -21.06 -26.27
CA PRO A 221 -6.16 -22.16 -26.56
C PRO A 221 -6.84 -23.52 -26.30
N HIS A 222 -6.37 -24.56 -26.99
CA HIS A 222 -6.82 -25.92 -26.65
C HIS A 222 -6.37 -26.30 -25.22
N PRO A 223 -7.26 -26.93 -24.43
CA PRO A 223 -6.90 -27.46 -23.12
C PRO A 223 -5.79 -28.50 -23.23
N ASP A 224 -4.95 -28.60 -22.20
CA ASP A 224 -3.96 -29.68 -22.12
C ASP A 224 -4.62 -31.04 -21.79
N ARG A 225 -3.81 -32.09 -21.65
CA ARG A 225 -4.27 -33.44 -21.28
C ARG A 225 -5.05 -33.52 -19.96
N ASN A 226 -4.92 -32.51 -19.10
CA ASN A 226 -5.64 -32.40 -17.83
C ASN A 226 -6.87 -31.47 -17.95
N GLY A 227 -7.20 -31.00 -19.15
CA GLY A 227 -8.31 -30.09 -19.40
C GLY A 227 -8.03 -28.63 -19.02
N VAL A 228 -6.76 -28.23 -18.87
CA VAL A 228 -6.38 -26.88 -18.43
C VAL A 228 -5.91 -26.02 -19.60
N THR A 229 -6.47 -24.82 -19.71
CA THR A 229 -6.20 -23.90 -20.83
C THR A 229 -5.08 -22.89 -20.54
N TYR A 230 -4.78 -22.68 -19.25
CA TYR A 230 -3.78 -21.74 -18.71
C TYR A 230 -4.09 -20.28 -19.05
N ILE A 231 -5.34 -19.87 -18.84
CA ILE A 231 -5.76 -18.46 -18.85
C ILE A 231 -5.64 -17.88 -17.45
N CYS A 232 -5.13 -16.65 -17.37
CA CYS A 232 -4.95 -15.93 -16.12
C CYS A 232 -6.28 -15.30 -15.68
N SER A 233 -6.64 -15.45 -14.40
CA SER A 233 -7.84 -14.81 -13.83
C SER A 233 -7.59 -13.41 -13.27
N CYS A 234 -6.36 -12.92 -13.32
CA CYS A 234 -5.92 -11.68 -12.66
C CYS A 234 -6.18 -10.41 -13.48
N MET A 235 -6.44 -10.51 -14.78
CA MET A 235 -6.93 -9.41 -15.62
C MET A 235 -8.03 -9.93 -16.55
N ILE A 236 -9.21 -9.33 -16.46
CA ILE A 236 -10.39 -9.73 -17.21
C ILE A 236 -11.16 -8.46 -17.61
N PHE A 237 -11.51 -8.30 -18.88
CA PHE A 237 -12.51 -7.30 -19.29
C PHE A 237 -13.79 -8.00 -19.73
N LEU A 238 -14.94 -7.53 -19.24
CA LEU A 238 -16.26 -8.11 -19.49
C LEU A 238 -17.23 -7.02 -19.92
N ARG A 239 -18.05 -7.32 -20.94
CA ARG A 239 -19.21 -6.49 -21.32
C ARG A 239 -20.48 -7.04 -20.69
N PRO A 240 -21.53 -6.23 -20.42
CA PRO A 240 -22.76 -6.66 -19.74
C PRO A 240 -23.70 -7.53 -20.62
N THR A 241 -23.13 -8.39 -21.45
CA THR A 241 -23.83 -9.29 -22.38
C THR A 241 -24.32 -10.56 -21.68
N ASN A 242 -25.21 -11.29 -22.34
CA ASN A 242 -25.67 -12.58 -21.84
C ASN A 242 -24.53 -13.61 -21.79
N GLY A 243 -23.58 -13.56 -22.73
CA GLY A 243 -22.41 -14.44 -22.76
C GLY A 243 -21.46 -14.23 -21.58
N ALA A 244 -21.09 -12.99 -21.28
CA ALA A 244 -20.26 -12.68 -20.12
C ALA A 244 -20.94 -13.05 -18.79
N LYS A 245 -22.25 -12.81 -18.67
CA LYS A 245 -23.04 -13.21 -17.50
C LYS A 245 -23.12 -14.73 -17.36
N LEU A 246 -23.27 -15.46 -18.46
CA LEU A 246 -23.22 -16.93 -18.49
C LEU A 246 -21.87 -17.43 -17.98
N LEU A 247 -20.76 -16.89 -18.50
CA LEU A 247 -19.41 -17.26 -18.07
C LEU A 247 -19.20 -17.06 -16.56
N MET A 248 -19.63 -15.92 -16.00
CA MET A 248 -19.52 -15.67 -14.56
C MET A 248 -20.38 -16.64 -13.72
N LYS A 249 -21.61 -16.94 -14.17
CA LYS A 249 -22.50 -17.92 -13.50
C LYS A 249 -21.88 -19.31 -13.51
N THR A 250 -21.36 -19.76 -14.66
CA THR A 250 -20.67 -21.05 -14.76
C THR A 250 -19.43 -21.09 -13.87
N TRP A 251 -18.64 -20.01 -13.79
CA TRP A 251 -17.49 -19.96 -12.87
C TRP A 251 -17.91 -20.10 -11.40
N ILE A 252 -19.00 -19.44 -10.98
CA ILE A 252 -19.56 -19.59 -9.63
C ILE A 252 -20.00 -21.04 -9.37
N GLU A 253 -20.60 -21.71 -10.35
CA GLU A 253 -21.01 -23.11 -10.25
C GLU A 253 -19.80 -24.06 -10.15
N GLU A 254 -18.74 -23.83 -10.93
CA GLU A 254 -17.49 -24.59 -10.83
C GLU A 254 -16.86 -24.46 -9.43
N LEU A 255 -16.85 -23.25 -8.87
CA LEU A 255 -16.35 -23.01 -7.52
C LEU A 255 -17.18 -23.72 -6.44
N LYS A 256 -18.51 -23.79 -6.61
CA LYS A 256 -19.42 -24.46 -5.66
C LYS A 256 -19.38 -25.98 -5.74
N SER A 257 -19.24 -26.52 -6.95
CA SER A 257 -19.32 -27.97 -7.20
C SER A 257 -18.06 -28.75 -6.78
N GLY A 258 -16.93 -28.05 -6.61
CA GLY A 258 -15.73 -28.49 -5.90
C GLY A 258 -15.39 -29.98 -6.02
N SER A 259 -14.65 -30.38 -7.07
CA SER A 259 -13.93 -31.65 -7.02
C SER A 259 -12.78 -31.55 -5.99
N LYS A 260 -12.40 -32.66 -5.35
CA LYS A 260 -11.31 -32.76 -4.35
C LYS A 260 -9.94 -32.24 -4.83
N ALA A 261 -9.80 -31.85 -6.09
CA ALA A 261 -8.54 -31.56 -6.73
C ALA A 261 -8.00 -30.13 -6.51
N TYR A 262 -8.81 -29.16 -6.03
CA TYR A 262 -8.35 -27.74 -6.03
C TYR A 262 -8.70 -26.85 -4.83
N GLU A 263 -9.24 -27.36 -3.72
CA GLU A 263 -9.44 -26.64 -2.43
C GLU A 263 -9.88 -25.14 -2.50
N GLY A 264 -10.65 -24.73 -3.52
CA GLY A 264 -11.14 -23.35 -3.68
C GLY A 264 -10.26 -22.40 -4.52
N ASN A 265 -9.29 -22.90 -5.30
CA ASN A 265 -8.53 -22.09 -6.26
C ASN A 265 -9.42 -21.60 -7.42
N ASP A 266 -9.46 -20.27 -7.65
CA ASP A 266 -10.33 -19.64 -8.62
C ASP A 266 -9.88 -19.83 -10.07
N GLN A 267 -8.57 -19.86 -10.34
CA GLN A 267 -8.06 -19.91 -11.71
C GLN A 267 -8.35 -21.24 -12.43
N PRO A 268 -8.20 -22.43 -11.81
CA PRO A 268 -8.63 -23.69 -12.43
C PRO A 268 -10.14 -23.70 -12.73
N ALA A 269 -10.97 -23.27 -11.77
CA ALA A 269 -12.42 -23.16 -11.95
C ALA A 269 -12.78 -22.22 -13.11
N PHE A 270 -12.05 -21.11 -13.24
CA PHE A 270 -12.19 -20.17 -14.35
C PHE A 270 -11.82 -20.78 -15.70
N ASN A 271 -10.72 -21.55 -15.75
CA ASN A 271 -10.30 -22.20 -16.99
C ASN A 271 -11.33 -23.24 -17.45
N TRP A 272 -11.94 -23.98 -16.53
CA TRP A 272 -13.01 -24.91 -16.86
C TRP A 272 -14.30 -24.22 -17.29
N SER A 273 -14.66 -23.11 -16.66
CA SER A 273 -15.84 -22.35 -17.09
C SER A 273 -15.64 -21.82 -18.51
N LEU A 274 -14.46 -21.28 -18.84
CA LEU A 274 -14.10 -20.88 -20.21
C LEU A 274 -14.26 -22.04 -21.20
N ASN A 275 -13.78 -23.23 -20.85
CA ASN A 275 -13.90 -24.41 -21.71
C ASN A 275 -15.37 -24.87 -21.88
N LYS A 276 -16.17 -24.85 -20.81
CA LYS A 276 -17.60 -25.22 -20.84
C LYS A 276 -18.44 -24.25 -21.67
N THR A 277 -18.04 -22.99 -21.73
CA THR A 277 -18.79 -21.93 -22.42
C THR A 277 -18.17 -21.50 -23.75
N ALA A 278 -17.08 -22.14 -24.21
CA ALA A 278 -16.30 -21.71 -25.38
C ALA A 278 -17.11 -21.62 -26.68
N HIS A 279 -18.21 -22.37 -26.81
CA HIS A 279 -19.10 -22.33 -27.98
C HIS A 279 -20.31 -21.38 -27.82
N GLN A 280 -20.47 -20.79 -26.64
CA GLN A 280 -21.63 -19.96 -26.26
C GLN A 280 -21.25 -18.52 -25.94
N VAL A 281 -19.97 -18.24 -25.75
CA VAL A 281 -19.44 -16.94 -25.31
C VAL A 281 -18.37 -16.51 -26.30
N ASP A 282 -18.43 -15.24 -26.70
CA ASP A 282 -17.43 -14.63 -27.58
C ASP A 282 -16.20 -14.21 -26.77
N LEU A 283 -15.13 -15.00 -26.85
CA LEU A 283 -13.92 -14.88 -26.05
C LEU A 283 -12.77 -14.30 -26.88
N TYR A 284 -11.98 -13.40 -26.29
CA TYR A 284 -10.80 -12.81 -26.93
C TYR A 284 -9.55 -12.93 -26.05
N LEU A 285 -8.53 -13.64 -26.53
CA LEU A 285 -7.23 -13.78 -25.88
C LEU A 285 -6.33 -12.61 -26.23
N LEU A 286 -5.92 -11.84 -25.22
CA LEU A 286 -5.01 -10.71 -25.38
C LEU A 286 -3.57 -11.16 -25.68
N SER A 287 -2.84 -10.31 -26.41
CA SER A 287 -1.47 -10.60 -26.83
C SER A 287 -0.52 -10.75 -25.64
N GLN A 288 0.32 -11.80 -25.66
CA GLN A 288 1.40 -11.96 -24.67
C GLN A 288 2.41 -10.80 -24.70
N ALA A 289 2.62 -10.16 -25.86
CA ALA A 289 3.55 -9.02 -25.97
C ALA A 289 3.02 -7.78 -25.23
N ALA A 290 1.71 -7.57 -25.27
CA ALA A 290 1.03 -6.47 -24.59
C ALA A 290 0.75 -6.77 -23.11
N PHE A 291 0.40 -8.02 -22.79
CA PHE A 291 0.01 -8.44 -21.45
C PHE A 291 0.85 -9.63 -20.96
N PRO A 292 2.18 -9.46 -20.80
CA PRO A 292 3.05 -10.57 -20.41
C PRO A 292 2.82 -11.02 -18.97
N THR A 293 2.92 -12.33 -18.78
CA THR A 293 3.13 -12.90 -17.45
C THR A 293 4.51 -12.51 -16.91
N GLY A 294 4.62 -12.45 -15.59
CA GLY A 294 5.90 -12.29 -14.92
C GLY A 294 6.84 -13.48 -15.12
N GLY A 295 6.30 -14.66 -15.47
CA GLY A 295 7.11 -15.81 -15.86
C GLY A 295 7.86 -15.59 -17.18
N LEU A 296 7.29 -14.80 -18.09
CA LEU A 296 7.90 -14.42 -19.35
C LEU A 296 8.73 -13.13 -19.21
N TYR A 297 8.13 -12.04 -18.72
CA TYR A 297 8.76 -10.72 -18.64
C TYR A 297 10.01 -10.72 -17.74
N PHE A 298 9.97 -11.33 -16.55
CA PHE A 298 11.09 -11.25 -15.60
C PHE A 298 12.15 -12.33 -15.80
N LYS A 299 11.97 -13.27 -16.74
CA LYS A 299 12.89 -14.40 -16.93
C LYS A 299 13.48 -14.51 -18.33
N ASN A 300 12.92 -13.81 -19.33
CA ASN A 300 13.38 -13.87 -20.70
C ASN A 300 13.76 -12.47 -21.23
N GLU A 301 15.01 -12.08 -20.97
CA GLU A 301 15.55 -10.76 -21.35
C GLU A 301 15.56 -10.53 -22.87
N THR A 302 15.92 -11.56 -23.66
CA THR A 302 15.90 -11.48 -25.12
C THR A 302 14.51 -11.15 -25.64
N TRP A 303 13.48 -11.87 -25.17
CA TRP A 303 12.10 -11.63 -25.59
C TRP A 303 11.60 -10.24 -25.18
N VAL A 304 11.94 -9.77 -23.97
CA VAL A 304 11.59 -8.41 -23.52
C VAL A 304 12.22 -7.34 -24.42
N ASN A 305 13.48 -7.53 -24.81
CA ASN A 305 14.17 -6.62 -25.73
C ASN A 305 13.52 -6.61 -27.12
N GLU A 306 13.15 -7.78 -27.66
CA GLU A 306 12.47 -7.91 -28.96
C GLU A 306 11.05 -7.33 -28.97
N THR A 307 10.38 -7.31 -27.81
CA THR A 307 9.01 -6.80 -27.65
C THR A 307 8.94 -5.45 -26.95
N LYS A 308 10.09 -4.77 -26.81
CA LYS A 308 10.20 -3.46 -26.18
C LYS A 308 9.23 -2.45 -26.82
N GLY A 309 8.53 -1.71 -25.97
CA GLY A 309 7.52 -0.72 -26.38
C GLY A 309 6.14 -1.29 -26.66
N LYS A 310 5.96 -2.62 -26.69
CA LYS A 310 4.64 -3.26 -26.87
C LYS A 310 3.91 -3.54 -25.56
N HIS A 311 4.62 -3.53 -24.44
CA HIS A 311 4.07 -3.87 -23.12
C HIS A 311 3.06 -2.83 -22.65
N VAL A 312 1.87 -3.31 -22.24
CA VAL A 312 0.73 -2.50 -21.81
C VAL A 312 0.47 -2.72 -20.33
N ILE A 313 0.32 -3.98 -19.88
CA ILE A 313 0.24 -4.34 -18.46
C ILE A 313 1.23 -5.47 -18.16
N ILE A 314 2.08 -5.27 -17.15
CA ILE A 314 3.00 -6.31 -16.68
C ILE A 314 2.47 -6.91 -15.38
N HIS A 315 2.37 -8.25 -15.33
CA HIS A 315 1.89 -8.98 -14.16
C HIS A 315 3.05 -9.50 -13.29
N ASN A 316 2.98 -9.31 -11.97
CA ASN A 316 3.94 -9.85 -11.00
C ASN A 316 3.64 -11.29 -10.54
N ASN A 317 3.09 -12.16 -11.40
CA ASN A 317 2.93 -13.60 -11.12
C ASN A 317 4.24 -14.38 -11.33
N TYR A 318 4.24 -15.70 -11.05
CA TYR A 318 5.43 -16.57 -11.03
C TYR A 318 6.47 -16.24 -9.94
N ILE A 319 6.05 -15.54 -8.89
CA ILE A 319 6.85 -15.34 -7.67
C ILE A 319 5.92 -15.36 -6.45
N VAL A 320 6.37 -15.96 -5.35
CA VAL A 320 5.60 -16.07 -4.11
C VAL A 320 6.18 -15.13 -3.06
N GLY A 321 5.30 -14.52 -2.28
CA GLY A 321 5.65 -13.71 -1.11
C GLY A 321 5.59 -12.21 -1.39
N PHE A 322 4.92 -11.50 -0.48
CA PHE A 322 4.71 -10.05 -0.53
C PHE A 322 6.01 -9.27 -0.74
N LYS A 323 7.03 -9.53 0.09
CA LYS A 323 8.34 -8.86 0.02
C LYS A 323 9.08 -9.17 -1.29
N ASN A 324 8.98 -10.39 -1.79
CA ASN A 324 9.64 -10.80 -3.03
C ASN A 324 9.01 -10.10 -4.25
N LYS A 325 7.67 -10.00 -4.28
CA LYS A 325 6.93 -9.25 -5.31
C LYS A 325 7.32 -7.77 -5.33
N MET A 326 7.37 -7.13 -4.15
CA MET A 326 7.81 -5.73 -4.05
C MET A 326 9.26 -5.56 -4.51
N LYS A 327 10.17 -6.44 -4.06
CA LYS A 327 11.57 -6.39 -4.45
C LYS A 327 11.72 -6.52 -5.97
N ARG A 328 11.02 -7.46 -6.60
CA ARG A 328 11.07 -7.64 -8.06
C ARG A 328 10.59 -6.40 -8.80
N PHE A 329 9.49 -5.77 -8.38
CA PHE A 329 9.08 -4.51 -8.98
C PHE A 329 10.11 -3.40 -8.80
N ARG A 330 10.77 -3.28 -7.64
CA ARG A 330 11.87 -2.32 -7.44
C ARG A 330 13.06 -2.59 -8.36
N ASP A 331 13.51 -3.84 -8.41
CA ASP A 331 14.67 -4.24 -9.21
C ASP A 331 14.46 -3.94 -10.71
N PHE A 332 13.21 -3.94 -11.19
CA PHE A 332 12.84 -3.69 -12.59
C PHE A 332 12.26 -2.29 -12.84
N GLY A 333 12.32 -1.37 -11.86
CA GLY A 333 11.79 0.00 -12.03
C GLY A 333 10.26 0.09 -12.17
N LEU A 334 9.53 -0.93 -11.72
CA LEU A 334 8.07 -1.04 -11.74
C LEU A 334 7.42 -0.74 -10.37
N TRP A 335 8.24 -0.43 -9.36
CA TRP A 335 7.76 0.01 -8.05
C TRP A 335 7.76 1.55 -7.99
N LEU A 336 6.63 2.12 -8.40
CA LEU A 336 6.42 3.56 -8.57
C LEU A 336 6.19 4.30 -7.25
N VAL A 337 5.83 3.60 -6.16
CA VAL A 337 5.50 4.25 -4.88
C VAL A 337 6.67 5.06 -4.32
N ASP A 338 7.91 4.59 -4.50
CA ASP A 338 9.09 5.23 -3.91
C ASP A 338 9.28 6.66 -4.49
N ASP A 339 9.02 6.86 -5.79
CA ASP A 339 9.28 8.14 -6.49
C ASP A 339 8.01 8.93 -6.82
N HIS A 340 6.86 8.27 -6.92
CA HIS A 340 5.65 8.81 -7.57
C HIS A 340 4.38 8.70 -6.73
N ALA A 341 4.51 8.50 -5.41
CA ALA A 341 3.36 8.34 -4.53
C ALA A 341 2.33 9.48 -4.59
N LEU A 342 2.72 10.70 -4.97
CA LEU A 342 1.80 11.85 -5.09
C LEU A 342 0.91 11.78 -6.34
N GLU A 343 1.24 10.94 -7.31
CA GLU A 343 0.42 10.70 -8.50
C GLU A 343 -0.75 9.74 -8.21
N SER A 344 -0.74 9.08 -7.05
CA SER A 344 -1.86 8.28 -6.58
C SER A 344 -2.93 9.14 -5.92
N PRO A 345 -4.23 8.88 -6.14
CA PRO A 345 -5.31 9.44 -5.33
C PRO A 345 -5.18 9.12 -3.83
N LEU A 346 -4.45 8.06 -3.47
CA LEU A 346 -4.17 7.72 -2.07
C LEU A 346 -2.99 8.50 -1.48
N GLY A 347 -2.18 9.15 -2.31
CA GLY A 347 -0.94 9.81 -1.93
C GLY A 347 0.08 8.86 -1.30
N LYS A 348 0.99 9.41 -0.49
CA LYS A 348 1.94 8.61 0.30
C LYS A 348 1.21 7.73 1.32
N LEU A 349 1.49 6.42 1.27
CA LEU A 349 1.03 5.40 2.22
C LEU A 349 2.22 4.91 3.06
N GLU A 350 2.61 5.68 4.06
CA GLU A 350 3.77 5.43 4.95
C GLU A 350 3.33 5.69 6.40
N PRO A 351 4.11 5.40 7.48
CA PRO A 351 3.62 5.25 8.86
C PRO A 351 3.18 6.59 9.46
N GLN A 352 2.06 7.07 8.94
CA GLN A 352 1.48 8.36 9.20
C GLN A 352 0.55 8.28 10.40
N HIS A 353 0.35 7.13 11.04
CA HIS A 353 -0.61 7.07 12.14
C HIS A 353 -0.16 7.98 13.29
N LEU A 354 1.13 7.92 13.70
CA LEU A 354 1.65 8.83 14.71
C LEU A 354 1.62 10.29 14.22
N LEU A 355 2.20 10.59 13.05
CA LEU A 355 2.20 11.95 12.50
C LEU A 355 0.77 12.52 12.31
N GLN A 356 -0.19 11.74 11.84
CA GLN A 356 -1.59 12.14 11.66
C GLN A 356 -2.26 12.42 13.00
N ILE A 357 -2.02 11.58 14.01
CA ILE A 357 -2.55 11.82 15.36
C ILE A 357 -1.98 13.14 15.91
N LEU A 358 -0.70 13.42 15.69
CA LEU A 358 -0.06 14.69 16.05
C LEU A 358 -0.58 15.88 15.25
N GLU A 359 -0.85 15.71 13.94
CA GLU A 359 -1.44 16.73 13.07
C GLU A 359 -2.88 17.07 13.47
N LEU A 360 -3.62 16.10 14.00
CA LEU A 360 -4.95 16.29 14.57
C LEU A 360 -4.93 16.94 15.97
N GLY A 361 -3.73 17.19 16.53
CA GLY A 361 -3.59 17.87 17.82
C GLY A 361 -3.64 16.96 19.04
N TYR A 362 -3.52 15.63 18.87
CA TYR A 362 -3.53 14.69 19.98
C TYR A 362 -2.13 14.30 20.43
N ASN A 363 -1.97 14.06 21.73
CA ASN A 363 -0.83 13.31 22.26
C ASN A 363 -0.98 11.83 21.89
N VAL A 364 0.13 11.14 21.63
CA VAL A 364 0.10 9.72 21.28
C VAL A 364 1.15 8.94 22.06
N MET A 365 0.74 7.82 22.66
CA MET A 365 1.63 6.81 23.21
C MET A 365 1.60 5.57 22.30
N TYR A 366 2.77 5.16 21.82
CA TYR A 366 2.99 3.92 21.07
C TYR A 366 3.73 2.92 21.95
N ASN A 367 3.31 1.66 21.91
CA ASN A 367 3.96 0.55 22.60
C ASN A 367 3.88 -0.72 21.74
N ASP A 368 4.97 -1.49 21.69
CA ASP A 368 4.94 -2.89 21.24
C ASP A 368 4.03 -3.76 22.11
N VAL A 369 3.48 -4.81 21.51
CA VAL A 369 2.48 -5.70 22.14
C VAL A 369 3.08 -6.73 23.10
N ASP A 370 4.40 -6.88 23.12
CA ASP A 370 5.14 -7.77 24.01
C ASP A 370 5.77 -7.01 25.18
N MET A 371 5.00 -6.09 25.73
CA MET A 371 5.30 -5.34 26.95
C MET A 371 4.23 -5.55 28.01
N VAL A 372 4.62 -5.44 29.28
CA VAL A 372 3.72 -5.59 30.43
C VAL A 372 3.72 -4.31 31.23
N TRP A 373 2.54 -3.72 31.39
CA TRP A 373 2.31 -2.55 32.22
C TRP A 373 2.05 -2.99 33.65
N LEU A 374 2.87 -2.52 34.57
CA LEU A 374 2.75 -2.77 36.00
C LEU A 374 2.17 -1.56 36.75
N GLN A 375 2.41 -0.36 36.24
CA GLN A 375 1.96 0.90 36.83
C GLN A 375 1.52 1.87 35.73
N ASP A 376 0.84 2.95 36.13
CA ASP A 376 0.50 4.05 35.24
C ASP A 376 1.78 4.78 34.78
N PRO A 377 2.06 4.86 33.46
CA PRO A 377 3.23 5.57 32.95
C PRO A 377 3.04 7.08 32.85
N PHE A 378 1.82 7.61 32.90
CA PHE A 378 1.56 9.04 32.67
C PHE A 378 2.25 9.99 33.68
N PRO A 379 2.41 9.65 34.97
CA PRO A 379 3.19 10.47 35.91
C PRO A 379 4.66 10.64 35.51
N TYR A 380 5.20 9.76 34.66
CA TYR A 380 6.58 9.86 34.15
C TYR A 380 6.69 10.71 32.88
N LEU A 381 5.56 11.23 32.40
CA LEU A 381 5.44 12.00 31.16
C LEU A 381 5.08 13.46 31.43
N GLU A 382 5.15 13.97 32.66
CA GLU A 382 4.55 15.27 33.05
C GLU A 382 5.24 16.52 32.48
N SER A 383 6.51 16.44 32.06
CA SER A 383 7.24 17.59 31.52
C SER A 383 6.78 18.03 30.12
N SER A 384 7.23 19.19 29.66
CA SER A 384 6.80 19.78 28.37
C SER A 384 7.64 19.32 27.16
N HIS A 385 8.33 18.18 27.24
CA HIS A 385 9.20 17.72 26.15
C HIS A 385 8.38 17.29 24.93
N ASP A 386 8.96 17.43 23.74
CA ASP A 386 8.33 17.02 22.49
C ASP A 386 8.07 15.52 22.50
N VAL A 387 9.09 14.74 22.85
CA VAL A 387 9.11 13.29 22.70
C VAL A 387 9.80 12.56 23.85
N TYR A 388 9.30 11.38 24.20
CA TYR A 388 9.82 10.52 25.26
C TYR A 388 10.13 9.15 24.68
N PHE A 389 11.30 8.61 25.02
CA PHE A 389 11.73 7.29 24.57
C PHE A 389 12.27 6.46 25.71
N THR A 390 12.25 5.14 25.52
CA THR A 390 12.95 4.21 26.41
C THR A 390 14.41 4.08 26.02
N ASP A 391 15.26 4.05 27.04
CA ASP A 391 16.69 3.92 26.89
C ASP A 391 17.08 2.44 26.72
N ASP A 392 17.54 2.05 25.53
CA ASP A 392 18.02 0.70 25.21
C ASP A 392 19.55 0.59 25.31
N LYS A 393 20.20 1.54 26.00
CA LYS A 393 21.64 1.47 26.25
C LYS A 393 22.01 0.20 26.99
N THR A 394 22.95 -0.53 26.40
CA THR A 394 23.67 -1.64 27.04
C THR A 394 25.16 -1.29 27.08
N ALA A 395 25.97 -2.08 27.79
CA ALA A 395 27.43 -1.91 27.82
C ALA A 395 28.08 -1.92 26.40
N GLU A 396 27.36 -2.42 25.39
CA GLU A 396 27.86 -2.61 24.03
C GLU A 396 27.21 -1.67 22.99
N THR A 397 26.11 -0.96 23.31
CA THR A 397 25.37 -0.13 22.33
C THR A 397 24.74 1.12 22.93
N SER A 398 24.87 2.26 22.23
CA SER A 398 24.24 3.54 22.56
C SER A 398 22.96 3.81 21.75
N ASN A 399 21.97 2.93 21.83
CA ASN A 399 20.73 3.05 21.04
C ASN A 399 19.53 3.45 21.90
N ILE A 400 18.66 4.29 21.34
CA ILE A 400 17.34 4.62 21.88
C ILE A 400 16.34 3.60 21.31
N CYS A 401 15.42 3.03 22.10
CA CYS A 401 14.44 2.05 21.60
C CYS A 401 13.18 2.75 21.09
N SER A 402 12.71 2.36 19.92
CA SER A 402 11.47 2.83 19.28
C SER A 402 10.21 2.10 19.79
N CYS A 403 10.37 1.23 20.78
CA CYS A 403 9.37 0.27 21.22
C CYS A 403 8.35 0.90 22.18
N THR A 404 8.74 1.91 22.96
CA THR A 404 7.83 2.79 23.72
C THR A 404 8.13 4.23 23.33
N ILE A 405 7.14 4.90 22.75
CA ILE A 405 7.25 6.30 22.32
C ILE A 405 6.07 7.08 22.87
N PHE A 406 6.33 8.24 23.47
CA PHE A 406 5.29 9.25 23.70
C PHE A 406 5.61 10.51 22.91
N LEU A 407 4.64 11.01 22.15
CA LEU A 407 4.78 12.21 21.33
C LEU A 407 3.67 13.21 21.67
N ARG A 408 4.05 14.48 21.83
CA ARG A 408 3.12 15.62 21.86
C ARG A 408 2.94 16.23 20.47
N PRO A 409 1.81 16.89 20.17
CA PRO A 409 1.52 17.50 18.86
C PRO A 409 2.32 18.78 18.57
N THR A 410 3.56 18.86 19.05
CA THR A 410 4.46 20.00 18.85
C THR A 410 5.11 19.97 17.46
N ASN A 411 5.69 21.09 17.06
CA ASN A 411 6.44 21.18 15.81
C ASN A 411 7.68 20.28 15.83
N GLY A 412 8.33 20.12 16.98
CA GLY A 412 9.47 19.21 17.16
C GLY A 412 9.10 17.76 16.90
N SER A 413 8.05 17.24 17.54
CA SER A 413 7.56 15.87 17.30
C SER A 413 7.18 15.63 15.84
N LYS A 414 6.50 16.59 15.22
CA LYS A 414 6.12 16.51 13.80
C LYS A 414 7.35 16.50 12.89
N LEU A 415 8.37 17.30 13.21
CA LEU A 415 9.63 17.34 12.47
C LEU A 415 10.38 16.00 12.58
N LEU A 416 10.49 15.44 13.79
CA LEU A 416 11.10 14.12 14.01
C LEU A 416 10.38 13.03 13.20
N MET A 417 9.05 12.98 13.28
CA MET A 417 8.27 12.01 12.52
C MET A 417 8.46 12.18 11.00
N LYS A 418 8.48 13.42 10.50
CA LYS A 418 8.75 13.70 9.07
C LYS A 418 10.14 13.23 8.66
N LYS A 419 11.17 13.44 9.47
CA LYS A 419 12.55 12.98 9.19
C LYS A 419 12.68 11.45 9.27
N TRP A 420 11.99 10.81 10.20
CA TRP A 420 11.96 9.35 10.27
C TRP A 420 11.28 8.75 9.03
N ILE A 421 10.14 9.30 8.64
CA ILE A 421 9.43 8.93 7.40
C ILE A 421 10.31 9.17 6.17
N GLU A 422 10.99 10.31 6.08
CA GLU A 422 11.94 10.62 4.99
C GLU A 422 13.03 9.56 4.90
N LYS A 423 13.62 9.13 6.03
CA LYS A 423 14.68 8.12 6.06
C LYS A 423 14.22 6.72 5.72
N LEU A 424 13.02 6.35 6.19
CA LEU A 424 12.37 5.09 5.84
C LEU A 424 12.10 5.03 4.33
N GLN A 425 11.71 6.16 3.72
CA GLN A 425 11.47 6.29 2.29
C GLN A 425 12.78 6.34 1.47
N ALA A 426 13.83 7.00 1.96
CA ALA A 426 15.05 7.27 1.20
C ALA A 426 16.06 6.11 1.15
N GLN A 427 15.89 5.03 1.93
CA GLN A 427 16.89 3.93 1.97
C GLN A 427 16.33 2.50 1.93
N PRO A 428 16.94 1.60 1.13
CA PRO A 428 16.59 0.19 1.05
C PRO A 428 17.28 -0.62 2.17
N TRP A 429 16.76 -0.56 3.40
CA TRP A 429 17.26 -1.34 4.55
C TRP A 429 17.02 -2.87 4.45
N SER A 430 16.96 -3.43 3.23
CA SER A 430 16.72 -4.86 3.00
C SER A 430 17.93 -5.62 2.45
N LYS A 431 19.06 -4.97 2.14
CA LYS A 431 20.17 -5.65 1.44
C LYS A 431 21.20 -6.33 2.34
N SER A 432 21.31 -6.03 3.65
CA SER A 432 22.36 -6.67 4.48
C SER A 432 22.00 -7.04 5.91
N LYS A 433 20.92 -6.54 6.52
CA LYS A 433 20.42 -7.03 7.82
C LYS A 433 18.90 -6.93 7.85
N LYS A 434 18.24 -7.89 8.51
CA LYS A 434 16.78 -7.99 8.71
C LYS A 434 16.18 -6.59 8.92
N GLY A 435 15.27 -6.17 8.04
CA GLY A 435 14.69 -4.83 8.01
C GLY A 435 14.21 -4.40 9.40
N ASN A 436 14.96 -3.49 10.00
CA ASN A 436 14.74 -2.89 11.30
C ASN A 436 14.54 -1.40 11.05
N ASP A 437 13.49 -0.80 11.59
CA ASP A 437 13.17 0.62 11.52
C ASP A 437 14.00 1.46 12.51
N GLN A 438 14.58 0.82 13.52
CA GLN A 438 15.44 1.42 14.54
C GLN A 438 16.62 2.24 13.99
N PRO A 439 17.38 1.81 12.96
CA PRO A 439 18.46 2.62 12.40
C PRO A 439 17.94 3.89 11.69
N ALA A 440 16.80 3.80 11.00
CA ALA A 440 16.18 4.95 10.36
C ALA A 440 15.65 5.94 11.41
N PHE A 441 15.14 5.42 12.52
CA PHE A 441 14.69 6.22 13.65
C PHE A 441 15.84 6.95 14.34
N ASN A 442 16.93 6.25 14.66
CA ASN A 442 18.12 6.86 15.27
C ASN A 442 18.74 7.93 14.36
N TRP A 443 18.79 7.66 13.04
CA TRP A 443 19.20 8.68 12.08
C TRP A 443 18.30 9.92 12.14
N ALA A 444 16.98 9.75 12.26
CA ALA A 444 16.06 10.88 12.35
C ALA A 444 16.32 11.72 13.61
N LEU A 445 16.56 11.06 14.76
CA LEU A 445 16.95 11.72 16.00
C LEU A 445 18.25 12.52 15.83
N GLU A 446 19.25 11.97 15.15
CA GLU A 446 20.50 12.68 14.83
C GLU A 446 20.25 13.89 13.93
N GLN A 447 19.42 13.77 12.89
CA GLN A 447 19.14 14.88 11.97
C GLN A 447 18.30 15.99 12.60
N THR A 448 17.52 15.67 13.63
CA THR A 448 16.72 16.65 14.37
C THR A 448 17.35 17.04 15.70
N ALA A 449 18.62 16.69 15.91
CA ALA A 449 19.36 17.11 17.08
C ALA A 449 19.29 18.64 17.23
N HIS A 450 19.12 19.11 18.47
CA HIS A 450 18.95 20.53 18.83
C HIS A 450 17.68 21.22 18.30
N GLN A 451 16.82 20.53 17.54
CA GLN A 451 15.52 21.05 17.07
C GLN A 451 14.32 20.38 17.75
N VAL A 452 14.55 19.22 18.37
CA VAL A 452 13.53 18.41 19.04
C VAL A 452 13.95 18.18 20.46
N ASP A 453 13.05 18.47 21.40
CA ASP A 453 13.27 18.25 22.82
C ASP A 453 12.97 16.78 23.18
N VAL A 454 14.05 16.01 23.33
CA VAL A 454 14.01 14.56 23.54
C VAL A 454 14.26 14.22 25.01
N TYR A 455 13.35 13.46 25.60
CA TYR A 455 13.49 12.94 26.96
C TYR A 455 13.69 11.41 26.97
N LEU A 456 14.70 10.94 27.71
CA LEU A 456 14.94 9.51 27.92
C LEU A 456 14.33 9.06 29.25
N LEU A 457 13.40 8.12 29.15
CA LEU A 457 12.77 7.48 30.30
C LEU A 457 13.78 6.63 31.07
N SER A 458 13.71 6.69 32.40
CA SER A 458 14.61 5.97 33.29
C SER A 458 14.53 4.45 33.07
N GLN A 459 15.68 3.79 32.93
CA GLN A 459 15.76 2.33 32.83
C GLN A 459 15.21 1.61 34.08
N ALA A 460 15.20 2.25 35.25
CA ALA A 460 14.58 1.68 36.45
C ALA A 460 13.05 1.54 36.31
N ALA A 461 12.43 2.53 35.66
CA ALA A 461 10.99 2.57 35.42
C ALA A 461 10.59 1.83 34.13
N PHE A 462 11.41 1.92 33.08
CA PHE A 462 11.12 1.34 31.77
C PHE A 462 12.27 0.42 31.32
N PRO A 463 12.52 -0.70 32.02
CA PRO A 463 13.66 -1.55 31.72
C PRO A 463 13.50 -2.33 30.41
N THR A 464 14.63 -2.50 29.73
CA THR A 464 14.75 -3.45 28.63
C THR A 464 14.68 -4.88 29.17
N GLY A 465 14.27 -5.81 28.31
CA GLY A 465 14.29 -7.23 28.62
C GLY A 465 15.71 -7.78 28.82
N GLY A 466 16.71 -7.16 28.20
CA GLY A 466 18.12 -7.47 28.46
C GLY A 466 18.49 -7.19 29.91
N LEU A 467 18.05 -6.07 30.46
CA LEU A 467 18.32 -5.66 31.83
C LEU A 467 17.46 -6.44 32.84
N TYR A 468 16.14 -6.44 32.66
CA TYR A 468 15.20 -7.04 33.59
C TYR A 468 15.34 -8.58 33.69
N PHE A 469 15.43 -9.28 32.56
CA PHE A 469 15.42 -10.75 32.58
C PHE A 469 16.80 -11.39 32.78
N ARG A 470 17.89 -10.61 32.74
CA ARG A 470 19.26 -11.15 32.85
C ARG A 470 20.03 -10.65 34.08
N ASN A 471 19.64 -9.52 34.69
CA ASN A 471 20.35 -8.95 35.85
C ASN A 471 19.47 -8.95 37.11
N MET A 472 19.51 -10.06 37.86
CA MET A 472 18.68 -10.21 39.06
C MET A 472 19.10 -9.35 40.25
N THR A 473 20.37 -8.97 40.33
CA THR A 473 20.83 -8.02 41.36
C THR A 473 20.21 -6.64 41.11
N TRP A 474 20.30 -6.15 39.88
CA TRP A 474 19.73 -4.86 39.49
C TRP A 474 18.20 -4.81 39.69
N VAL A 475 17.49 -5.89 39.33
CA VAL A 475 16.03 -5.98 39.56
C VAL A 475 15.68 -5.92 41.05
N LYS A 476 16.48 -6.55 41.91
CA LYS A 476 16.27 -6.46 43.37
C LYS A 476 16.51 -5.04 43.88
N GLU A 477 17.55 -4.36 43.40
CA GLU A 477 17.89 -2.98 43.78
C GLU A 477 16.88 -1.94 43.28
N THR A 478 16.23 -2.20 42.15
CA THR A 478 15.25 -1.30 41.53
C THR A 478 13.80 -1.77 41.73
N LYS A 479 13.59 -2.75 42.60
CA LYS A 479 12.27 -3.30 42.91
C LYS A 479 11.29 -2.21 43.29
N GLY A 480 10.07 -2.31 42.75
CA GLY A 480 8.98 -1.34 42.98
C GLY A 480 9.04 -0.11 42.08
N LYS A 481 10.14 0.12 41.35
CA LYS A 481 10.25 1.24 40.40
C LYS A 481 9.73 0.91 39.00
N HIS A 482 9.57 -0.38 38.66
CA HIS A 482 9.20 -0.83 37.31
C HIS A 482 7.77 -0.46 36.93
N VAL A 483 7.60 0.20 35.79
CA VAL A 483 6.35 0.72 35.25
C VAL A 483 5.93 -0.09 34.02
N ILE A 484 6.80 -0.18 33.00
CA ILE A 484 6.58 -1.01 31.80
C ILE A 484 7.81 -1.87 31.56
N ILE A 485 7.61 -3.18 31.40
CA ILE A 485 8.70 -4.13 31.13
C ILE A 485 8.57 -4.65 29.70
N HIS A 486 9.66 -4.54 28.93
CA HIS A 486 9.72 -5.01 27.55
C HIS A 486 10.36 -6.40 27.43
N SER A 487 9.76 -7.31 26.65
CA SER A 487 10.31 -8.64 26.36
C SER A 487 11.22 -8.70 25.12
N ASN A 488 12.04 -7.66 24.89
CA ASN A 488 13.08 -7.71 23.86
C ASN A 488 14.25 -8.65 24.26
N TYR A 489 15.20 -8.84 23.33
CA TYR A 489 16.33 -9.77 23.46
C TYR A 489 15.93 -11.26 23.60
N ILE A 490 14.80 -11.65 23.02
CA ILE A 490 14.38 -13.04 22.80
C ILE A 490 13.56 -13.15 21.52
N VAL A 491 13.74 -14.26 20.80
CA VAL A 491 13.06 -14.52 19.54
C VAL A 491 12.05 -15.65 19.73
N GLY A 492 10.87 -15.48 19.12
CA GLY A 492 9.83 -16.50 19.06
C GLY A 492 8.69 -16.27 20.04
N PHE A 493 7.46 -16.35 19.53
CA PHE A 493 6.22 -16.15 20.29
C PHE A 493 6.13 -17.04 21.54
N LYS A 494 6.35 -18.35 21.39
CA LYS A 494 6.31 -19.31 22.51
C LYS A 494 7.36 -18.99 23.58
N ASN A 495 8.54 -18.52 23.17
CA ASN A 495 9.63 -18.19 24.09
C ASN A 495 9.31 -16.92 24.89
N LYS A 496 8.73 -15.89 24.25
CA LYS A 496 8.25 -14.67 24.92
C LYS A 496 7.17 -14.99 25.94
N MET A 497 6.18 -15.81 25.57
CA MET A 497 5.14 -16.27 26.50
C MET A 497 5.73 -17.03 27.68
N LYS A 498 6.64 -17.98 27.43
CA LYS A 498 7.28 -18.76 28.50
C LYS A 498 8.02 -17.85 29.46
N ARG A 499 8.83 -16.92 28.94
CA ARG A 499 9.56 -15.93 29.76
C ARG A 499 8.61 -15.13 30.65
N PHE A 500 7.51 -14.62 30.10
CA PHE A 500 6.54 -13.90 30.93
C PHE A 500 5.96 -14.76 32.03
N ARG A 501 5.64 -16.04 31.76
CA ARG A 501 5.18 -16.96 32.82
C ARG A 501 6.25 -17.21 33.88
N ASP A 502 7.47 -17.50 33.46
CA ASP A 502 8.59 -17.79 34.36
C ASP A 502 8.87 -16.64 35.35
N PHE A 503 8.56 -15.40 34.94
CA PHE A 503 8.76 -14.19 35.74
C PHE A 503 7.46 -13.62 36.34
N GLY A 504 6.33 -14.33 36.26
CA GLY A 504 5.05 -13.88 36.82
C GLY A 504 4.44 -12.65 36.13
N LEU A 505 4.83 -12.38 34.88
CA LEU A 505 4.37 -11.25 34.07
C LEU A 505 3.32 -11.63 33.02
N TRP A 506 2.96 -12.91 32.92
CA TRP A 506 1.92 -13.37 32.00
C TRP A 506 0.52 -13.24 32.63
N LEU A 507 -0.02 -12.01 32.58
CA LEU A 507 -1.23 -11.63 33.30
C LEU A 507 -2.51 -12.32 32.79
N VAL A 508 -2.49 -12.94 31.61
CA VAL A 508 -3.67 -13.62 31.05
C VAL A 508 -4.09 -14.80 31.92
N ASP A 509 -3.14 -15.51 32.53
CA ASP A 509 -3.47 -16.71 33.30
C ASP A 509 -4.27 -16.35 34.58
N ASP A 510 -3.96 -15.21 35.22
CA ASP A 510 -4.55 -14.80 36.50
C ASP A 510 -5.56 -13.62 36.41
N HIS A 511 -5.51 -12.83 35.34
CA HIS A 511 -6.23 -11.56 35.22
C HIS A 511 -7.01 -11.41 33.90
N ALA A 512 -7.17 -12.47 33.11
CA ALA A 512 -7.98 -12.43 31.89
C ALA A 512 -9.39 -11.80 32.05
N PRO A 513 -10.14 -11.99 33.15
CA PRO A 513 -11.43 -11.32 33.32
C PRO A 513 -11.38 -9.80 33.41
N LYS A 514 -10.21 -9.22 33.77
CA LYS A 514 -9.99 -7.76 33.80
C LYS A 514 -9.65 -7.19 32.43
N SER A 515 -9.31 -8.03 31.46
CA SER A 515 -9.06 -7.59 30.08
C SER A 515 -10.39 -7.29 29.39
N PRO A 516 -10.49 -6.18 28.61
CA PRO A 516 -11.64 -5.94 27.74
C PRO A 516 -11.88 -7.08 26.72
N LEU A 517 -10.87 -7.90 26.45
CA LEU A 517 -10.96 -9.07 25.58
C LEU A 517 -11.43 -10.35 26.30
N GLY A 518 -11.57 -10.32 27.63
CA GLY A 518 -12.01 -11.43 28.46
C GLY A 518 -11.06 -12.65 28.46
N LYS A 519 -11.57 -13.80 28.94
CA LYS A 519 -10.88 -15.09 28.82
C LYS A 519 -10.96 -15.58 27.37
N PHE A 520 -9.82 -15.91 26.78
CA PHE A 520 -9.78 -16.74 25.58
C PHE A 520 -10.34 -18.13 25.90
N THR A 521 -11.65 -18.31 25.73
CA THR A 521 -12.22 -19.65 25.59
C THR A 521 -11.64 -20.22 24.30
N LYS A 522 -10.78 -21.24 24.41
CA LYS A 522 -10.46 -22.11 23.27
C LYS A 522 -11.79 -22.45 22.63
N ILE A 523 -11.99 -22.01 21.39
CA ILE A 523 -13.08 -22.49 20.55
C ILE A 523 -12.95 -24.01 20.60
N GLN A 524 -13.89 -24.67 21.27
CA GLN A 524 -13.97 -26.12 21.25
C GLN A 524 -14.08 -26.47 19.76
N LYS A 525 -13.09 -27.20 19.25
CA LYS A 525 -13.29 -27.99 18.04
C LYS A 525 -14.53 -28.82 18.34
N THR A 526 -15.64 -28.48 17.72
CA THR A 526 -16.81 -29.35 17.67
C THR A 526 -16.32 -30.66 17.07
N SER A 527 -16.09 -31.65 17.95
CA SER A 527 -15.87 -33.01 17.55
C SER A 527 -17.12 -33.45 16.81
N SER A 528 -16.99 -33.61 15.51
CA SER A 528 -17.90 -34.36 14.67
C SER A 528 -17.97 -35.80 15.19
N SER A 529 -18.87 -36.07 16.14
CA SER A 529 -19.26 -37.41 16.54
C SER A 529 -20.75 -37.61 16.32
N LYS A 530 -21.13 -37.87 15.07
CA LYS A 530 -22.36 -38.62 14.76
C LYS A 530 -22.06 -39.52 13.57
N TYR A 531 -21.72 -40.78 13.86
CA TYR A 531 -22.16 -41.94 13.08
C TYR A 531 -22.00 -43.19 13.96
N ARG A 532 -22.96 -43.38 14.88
CA ARG A 532 -23.18 -44.68 15.52
C ARG A 532 -24.04 -45.49 14.56
N LYS A 533 -23.42 -46.48 13.90
CA LYS A 533 -24.12 -47.54 13.16
C LYS A 533 -25.03 -48.29 14.13
N THR A 534 -26.33 -48.12 14.01
CA THR A 534 -27.31 -49.10 14.53
C THR A 534 -27.30 -50.31 13.61
N ARG A 535 -26.64 -51.38 14.04
CA ARG A 535 -26.84 -52.73 13.49
C ARG A 535 -28.20 -53.22 13.98
N LYS A 536 -29.10 -53.50 13.03
CA LYS A 536 -30.26 -54.37 13.23
C LYS A 536 -29.75 -55.75 13.64
N THR A 537 -30.14 -56.23 14.81
CA THR A 537 -30.26 -57.67 15.08
C THR A 537 -31.74 -58.00 14.97
N GLY A 538 -32.09 -58.78 13.95
CA GLY A 538 -33.39 -59.42 13.88
C GLY A 538 -33.38 -60.68 14.72
N THR A 539 -34.37 -60.79 15.60
CA THR A 539 -35.18 -61.99 15.89
C THR A 539 -36.51 -61.46 16.39
#